data_AF-A0A9X6WF47-F1
#
_entry.id   AF-A0A9X6WF47-F1
#
_cell.length_a   1.000
_cell.length_b   1.000
_cell.length_c   1.000
_cell.angle_alpha   90.00
_cell.angle_beta   90.00
_cell.angle_gamma   90.00
#
_symmetry.space_group_name_H-M   'P 1'
#
loop_
_entity.id
_entity.type
_entity.pdbx_description
1 polymer ?
#
loop_
_entity_poly.entity_id
_entity_poly.type
_entity_poly.pdbx_seq_one_letter_code
_entity_poly.pdbx_strand_id
1 'polypeptide(L)'
;LSSGKSINSAADDAAGLAIATRMRAKEGGLNVGARNTQDAMSALRTGDAALGSVSNILLRMRDLATQASSGTNNDKDIASMDKEYQALAQEIDHIAGKTNFNGNAFLNKGTDGKDITIQLSDASSDTMTIAAIDTK
;
A
#
# COMPACT_ATOMS: atom_id res chain seq x y z
N LEU A 1 -28.93 30.32 28.44
CA LEU A 1 -27.62 29.63 28.24
C LEU A 1 -27.80 28.39 27.33
N SER A 2 -28.26 28.53 26.08
CA SER A 2 -28.85 27.36 25.35
C SER A 2 -28.34 27.12 23.91
N SER A 3 -27.13 27.58 23.58
CA SER A 3 -26.48 27.21 22.29
C SER A 3 -24.97 27.07 22.45
N GLY A 4 -24.35 27.79 23.39
CA GLY A 4 -22.89 27.79 23.57
C GLY A 4 -22.12 28.35 22.37
N LYS A 5 -22.82 28.74 21.29
CA LYS A 5 -22.26 29.32 20.08
C LYS A 5 -22.47 30.83 20.10
N SER A 6 -21.39 31.58 19.92
CA SER A 6 -21.38 33.05 19.90
C SER A 6 -22.04 33.65 18.64
N ILE A 7 -22.20 32.86 17.57
CA ILE A 7 -22.82 33.29 16.28
C ILE A 7 -24.03 32.39 16.04
N ASN A 8 -25.23 32.94 16.21
CA ASN A 8 -26.49 32.18 16.19
C ASN A 8 -27.27 32.34 14.86
N SER A 9 -26.90 33.29 13.99
CA SER A 9 -27.56 33.54 12.69
C SER A 9 -26.63 34.22 11.68
N ALA A 10 -26.82 33.94 10.37
CA ALA A 10 -26.16 34.63 9.26
C ALA A 10 -26.48 36.13 9.18
N ALA A 11 -27.58 36.53 9.81
CA ALA A 11 -28.02 37.93 9.87
C ALA A 11 -27.20 38.78 10.86
N ASP A 12 -26.50 38.16 11.82
CA ASP A 12 -25.80 38.85 12.91
C ASP A 12 -24.30 39.03 12.62
N ASP A 13 -23.67 38.02 12.02
CA ASP A 13 -22.29 38.09 11.51
C ASP A 13 -22.12 37.13 10.31
N ALA A 14 -22.44 37.62 9.11
CA ALA A 14 -22.30 36.85 7.88
C ALA A 14 -20.84 36.44 7.59
N ALA A 15 -19.87 37.28 7.96
CA ALA A 15 -18.45 37.02 7.76
C ALA A 15 -17.93 35.95 8.73
N GLY A 16 -18.26 36.06 10.02
CA GLY A 16 -17.93 35.07 11.04
C GLY A 16 -18.62 33.72 10.81
N LEU A 17 -19.88 33.72 10.35
CA LEU A 17 -20.55 32.48 9.96
C LEU A 17 -19.92 31.85 8.72
N ALA A 18 -19.51 32.64 7.73
CA ALA A 18 -18.81 32.14 6.55
C ALA A 18 -17.44 31.52 6.92
N ILE A 19 -16.69 32.16 7.81
CA ILE A 19 -15.42 31.61 8.33
C ILE A 19 -15.68 30.33 9.13
N ALA A 20 -16.66 30.33 10.04
CA ALA A 20 -16.99 29.16 10.85
C ALA A 20 -17.46 27.97 9.99
N THR A 21 -18.22 28.23 8.92
CA THR A 21 -18.65 27.20 7.97
C THR A 21 -17.45 26.65 7.19
N ARG A 22 -16.53 27.51 6.73
CA ARG A 22 -15.29 27.09 6.08
C ARG A 22 -14.42 26.25 7.02
N MET A 23 -14.28 26.65 8.28
CA MET A 23 -13.53 25.88 9.28
C MET A 23 -14.17 24.52 9.55
N ARG A 24 -15.50 24.43 9.65
CA ARG A 24 -16.20 23.14 9.78
C ARG A 24 -16.04 22.25 8.55
N ALA A 25 -16.09 22.83 7.34
CA ALA A 25 -15.84 22.08 6.11
C ALA A 25 -14.41 21.51 6.09
N LYS A 26 -13.43 22.32 6.50
CA LYS A 26 -12.03 21.91 6.62
C LYS A 26 -11.84 20.82 7.67
N GLU A 27 -12.45 20.95 8.85
CA GLU A 27 -12.43 19.94 9.91
C GLU A 27 -13.04 18.61 9.43
N GLY A 28 -14.16 18.67 8.70
CA GLY A 28 -14.78 17.50 8.07
C GLY A 28 -13.84 16.83 7.07
N GLY A 29 -13.19 17.61 6.20
CA GLY A 29 -12.22 17.11 5.23
C GLY A 29 -11.00 16.45 5.88
N LEU A 30 -10.45 17.06 6.93
CA LEU A 30 -9.33 16.50 7.70
C LEU A 30 -9.72 15.19 8.39
N ASN A 31 -10.94 15.06 8.91
CA ASN A 31 -11.39 13.83 9.55
C ASN A 31 -11.54 12.67 8.54
N VAL A 32 -12.04 12.96 7.33
CA VAL A 32 -12.06 11.98 6.23
C VAL A 32 -10.64 11.64 5.79
N GLY A 33 -9.76 12.63 5.65
CA GLY A 33 -8.35 12.44 5.32
C GLY A 33 -7.60 11.55 6.32
N ALA A 34 -7.89 11.71 7.62
CA ALA A 34 -7.33 10.86 8.67
C ALA A 34 -7.74 9.38 8.50
N ARG A 35 -8.99 9.12 8.11
CA ARG A 35 -9.47 7.75 7.81
C ARG A 35 -8.81 7.20 6.55
N ASN A 36 -8.75 7.98 5.49
CA ASN A 36 -8.05 7.61 4.25
C ASN A 36 -6.57 7.26 4.51
N THR A 37 -5.93 7.98 5.43
CA THR A 37 -4.54 7.70 5.83
C THR A 37 -4.42 6.38 6.61
N GLN A 38 -5.41 6.03 7.43
CA GLN A 38 -5.44 4.73 8.11
C GLN A 38 -5.62 3.57 7.12
N ASP A 39 -6.42 3.78 6.08
CA ASP A 39 -6.56 2.82 4.99
C ASP A 39 -5.25 2.69 4.20
N ALA A 40 -4.56 3.81 3.93
CA ALA A 40 -3.23 3.83 3.34
C ALA A 40 -2.23 2.97 4.13
N MET A 41 -2.16 3.19 5.45
CA MET A 41 -1.29 2.43 6.34
C MET A 41 -1.64 0.95 6.34
N SER A 42 -2.91 0.60 6.20
CA SER A 42 -3.35 -0.79 6.13
C SER A 42 -2.93 -1.45 4.82
N ALA A 43 -3.08 -0.75 3.68
CA ALA A 43 -2.57 -1.19 2.39
C ALA A 43 -1.05 -1.40 2.40
N LEU A 44 -0.30 -0.43 2.96
CA LEU A 44 1.15 -0.52 3.08
C LEU A 44 1.59 -1.69 3.95
N ARG A 45 0.93 -1.96 5.09
CA ARG A 45 1.25 -3.13 5.93
C ARG A 45 1.01 -4.45 5.21
N THR A 46 -0.06 -4.56 4.42
CA THR A 46 -0.31 -5.75 3.59
C THR A 46 0.80 -5.94 2.55
N GLY A 47 1.22 -4.84 1.92
CA GLY A 47 2.34 -4.83 0.98
C GLY A 47 3.66 -5.26 1.61
N ASP A 48 4.00 -4.67 2.76
CA ASP A 48 5.24 -4.93 3.49
C ASP A 48 5.32 -6.38 3.96
N ALA A 49 4.22 -6.96 4.45
CA ALA A 49 4.15 -8.37 4.80
C ALA A 49 4.42 -9.29 3.59
N ALA A 50 3.82 -8.99 2.44
CA ALA A 50 4.03 -9.75 1.22
C ALA A 50 5.47 -9.64 0.70
N LEU A 51 6.05 -8.43 0.71
CA LEU A 51 7.45 -8.21 0.34
C LEU A 51 8.42 -8.91 1.30
N GLY A 52 8.08 -9.00 2.59
CA GLY A 52 8.82 -9.80 3.56
C GLY A 52 8.86 -11.28 3.19
N SER A 53 7.72 -11.85 2.77
CA SER A 53 7.67 -13.23 2.25
C SER A 53 8.49 -13.41 0.97
N VAL A 54 8.38 -12.50 0.01
CA VAL A 54 9.19 -12.52 -1.23
C VAL A 54 10.68 -12.46 -0.91
N SER A 55 11.10 -11.59 0.02
CA SER A 55 12.49 -11.47 0.46
C SER A 55 13.05 -12.78 1.03
N ASN A 56 12.27 -13.46 1.88
CA ASN A 56 12.66 -14.77 2.41
C ASN A 56 12.81 -15.84 1.32
N ILE A 57 11.93 -15.84 0.32
CA ILE A 57 12.03 -16.74 -0.83
C ILE A 57 13.27 -16.43 -1.67
N LEU A 58 13.56 -15.16 -1.93
CA LEU A 58 14.76 -14.74 -2.67
C LEU A 58 16.05 -15.16 -1.96
N LEU A 59 16.10 -15.08 -0.63
CA LEU A 59 17.23 -15.60 0.14
C LEU A 59 17.39 -17.12 -0.06
N ARG A 60 16.29 -17.89 -0.01
CA ARG A 60 16.32 -19.33 -0.28
C ARG A 60 16.77 -19.64 -1.70
N MET A 61 16.29 -18.90 -2.70
CA MET A 61 16.70 -19.02 -4.10
C MET A 61 18.20 -18.74 -4.29
N ARG A 62 18.73 -17.72 -3.60
CA ARG A 62 20.16 -17.41 -3.58
C ARG A 62 20.99 -18.53 -2.95
N ASP A 63 20.51 -19.12 -1.86
CA ASP A 63 21.19 -20.22 -1.20
C ASP A 63 21.23 -21.46 -2.11
N LEU A 64 20.12 -21.79 -2.80
CA LEU A 64 20.07 -22.85 -3.81
C LEU A 64 21.04 -22.59 -4.97
N ALA A 65 21.10 -21.35 -5.48
CA ALA A 65 22.03 -20.99 -6.56
C ALA A 65 23.50 -21.13 -6.13
N THR A 66 23.81 -20.71 -4.90
CA THR A 66 25.17 -20.85 -4.33
C THR A 66 25.51 -22.32 -4.13
N GLN A 67 24.55 -23.12 -3.67
CA GLN A 67 24.73 -24.55 -3.48
C GLN A 67 24.94 -25.26 -4.82
N ALA A 68 24.13 -24.97 -5.84
CA ALA A 68 24.27 -25.51 -7.19
C ALA A 68 25.63 -25.15 -7.83
N SER A 69 26.19 -23.99 -7.52
CA SER A 69 27.53 -23.57 -7.96
C SER A 69 28.68 -24.29 -7.24
N SER A 70 28.42 -25.02 -6.15
CA SER A 70 29.44 -25.82 -5.48
C SER A 70 29.75 -27.08 -6.30
N GLY A 71 31.02 -27.28 -6.67
CA GLY A 71 31.48 -28.42 -7.48
C GLY A 71 31.39 -29.80 -6.81
N THR A 72 30.75 -29.89 -5.64
CA THR A 72 30.52 -31.15 -4.91
C THR A 72 29.21 -31.83 -5.27
N ASN A 73 28.28 -31.13 -5.94
CA ASN A 73 26.97 -31.67 -6.30
C ASN A 73 27.02 -32.38 -7.65
N ASN A 74 26.26 -33.46 -7.79
CA ASN A 74 26.11 -34.15 -9.07
C ASN A 74 24.96 -33.53 -9.89
N ASP A 75 24.86 -33.91 -11.17
CA ASP A 75 23.85 -33.37 -12.09
C ASP A 75 22.39 -33.60 -11.63
N LYS A 76 22.11 -34.69 -10.90
CA LYS A 76 20.77 -34.97 -10.38
C LYS A 76 20.40 -34.06 -9.21
N ASP A 77 21.38 -33.73 -8.37
CA ASP A 77 21.20 -32.79 -7.26
C ASP A 77 20.96 -31.38 -7.80
N ILE A 78 21.76 -30.96 -8.79
CA ILE A 78 21.58 -29.67 -9.49
C ILE A 78 20.19 -29.61 -10.15
N ALA A 79 19.77 -30.67 -10.85
CA ALA A 79 18.44 -30.71 -11.45
C ALA A 79 17.28 -30.67 -10.43
N SER A 80 17.50 -31.19 -9.22
CA SER A 80 16.50 -31.12 -8.15
C SER A 80 16.44 -29.73 -7.52
N MET A 81 17.59 -29.07 -7.36
CA MET A 81 17.68 -27.67 -6.91
C MET A 81 17.05 -26.71 -7.90
N ASP A 82 17.24 -26.91 -9.20
CA ASP A 82 16.61 -26.09 -10.24
C ASP A 82 15.08 -26.19 -10.20
N LYS A 83 14.54 -27.40 -9.96
CA LYS A 83 13.08 -27.56 -9.74
C LYS A 83 12.58 -26.78 -8.53
N GLU A 84 13.32 -26.82 -7.41
CA GLU A 84 12.99 -26.02 -6.23
C GLU A 84 13.05 -24.52 -6.54
N TYR A 85 14.10 -24.08 -7.24
CA TYR A 85 14.27 -22.68 -7.66
C TYR A 85 13.11 -22.19 -8.53
N GLN A 86 12.68 -22.99 -9.51
CA GLN A 86 11.53 -22.68 -10.37
C GLN A 86 10.22 -22.62 -9.58
N ALA A 87 10.00 -23.54 -8.64
CA ALA A 87 8.81 -23.51 -7.79
C ALA A 87 8.79 -22.27 -6.88
N LEU A 88 9.94 -21.85 -6.35
CA LEU A 88 10.08 -20.63 -5.57
C LEU A 88 9.81 -19.37 -6.41
N ALA A 89 10.30 -19.33 -7.65
CA ALA A 89 9.99 -18.25 -8.58
C ALA A 89 8.47 -18.15 -8.87
N GLN A 90 7.81 -19.30 -9.07
CA GLN A 90 6.34 -19.35 -9.23
C GLN A 90 5.61 -18.87 -7.97
N GLU A 91 6.13 -19.17 -6.78
CA GLU A 91 5.52 -18.70 -5.53
C GLU A 91 5.68 -17.19 -5.34
N ILE A 92 6.80 -16.59 -5.79
CA ILE A 92 6.94 -15.11 -5.83
C ILE A 92 5.85 -14.50 -6.73
N ASP A 93 5.67 -15.03 -7.94
CA ASP A 93 4.62 -14.58 -8.87
C ASP A 93 3.22 -14.75 -8.25
N HIS A 94 2.99 -15.84 -7.51
CA HIS A 94 1.73 -16.10 -6.83
C HIS A 94 1.47 -15.09 -5.70
N ILE A 95 2.47 -14.81 -4.85
CA ILE A 95 2.36 -13.81 -3.77
C ILE A 95 2.09 -12.42 -4.36
N ALA A 96 2.84 -12.03 -5.39
CA ALA A 96 2.66 -10.75 -6.07
C ALA A 96 1.26 -10.61 -6.69
N GLY A 97 0.74 -11.68 -7.31
CA GLY A 97 -0.59 -11.72 -7.91
C GLY A 97 -1.75 -11.81 -6.91
N LYS A 98 -1.54 -12.40 -5.73
CA LYS A 98 -2.56 -12.52 -4.68
C LYS A 98 -2.61 -11.32 -3.73
N THR A 99 -1.52 -10.55 -3.63
CA THR A 99 -1.48 -9.38 -2.77
C THR A 99 -2.36 -8.28 -3.33
N ASN A 100 -3.48 -8.05 -2.66
CA ASN A 100 -4.42 -6.99 -2.98
C ASN A 100 -4.88 -6.28 -1.71
N PHE A 101 -5.25 -5.01 -1.86
CA PHE A 101 -5.94 -4.25 -0.84
C PHE A 101 -7.24 -3.70 -1.42
N ASN A 102 -8.37 -4.16 -0.88
CA ASN A 102 -9.70 -3.76 -1.32
C ASN A 102 -9.90 -3.90 -2.85
N GLY A 103 -9.38 -5.00 -3.43
CA GLY A 103 -9.45 -5.26 -4.87
C GLY A 103 -8.40 -4.52 -5.73
N ASN A 104 -7.56 -3.67 -5.14
CA ASN A 104 -6.44 -3.04 -5.84
C ASN A 104 -5.17 -3.85 -5.63
N ALA A 105 -4.64 -4.43 -6.71
CA ALA A 105 -3.30 -4.98 -6.72
C ALA A 105 -2.28 -3.84 -6.86
N PHE A 106 -1.13 -3.97 -6.22
CA PHE A 106 -0.07 -2.95 -6.27
C PHE A 106 1.35 -3.52 -6.24
N LEU A 107 1.52 -4.84 -6.07
CA LEU A 107 2.83 -5.53 -6.14
C LEU A 107 3.09 -6.21 -7.50
N ASN A 108 2.18 -6.06 -8.46
CA ASN A 108 2.36 -6.59 -9.81
C ASN A 108 1.96 -5.53 -10.84
N LYS A 109 2.86 -4.57 -11.08
CA LYS A 109 2.63 -3.45 -12.00
C LYS A 109 2.36 -3.87 -13.45
N GLY A 110 2.79 -5.07 -13.86
CA GLY A 110 2.69 -5.53 -15.25
C GLY A 110 1.26 -5.79 -15.73
N THR A 111 0.44 -6.48 -14.94
CA THR A 111 -0.93 -6.89 -15.36
C THR A 111 -2.04 -6.07 -14.73
N ASP A 112 -2.03 -5.88 -13.40
CA ASP A 112 -3.16 -5.31 -12.64
C ASP A 112 -2.77 -4.21 -11.65
N GLY A 113 -1.47 -4.03 -11.42
CA GLY A 113 -0.93 -3.10 -10.44
C GLY A 113 -1.14 -1.65 -10.84
N LYS A 114 -1.90 -0.90 -10.03
CA LYS A 114 -2.13 0.53 -10.23
C LYS A 114 -1.65 1.31 -9.02
N ASP A 115 -1.17 2.52 -9.29
CA ASP A 115 -0.87 3.48 -8.25
C ASP A 115 -2.17 3.78 -7.47
N ILE A 116 -2.08 3.72 -6.14
CA ILE A 116 -3.21 4.04 -5.26
C ILE A 116 -3.00 5.46 -4.76
N THR A 117 -3.77 6.41 -5.30
CA THR A 117 -3.78 7.80 -4.84
C THR A 117 -4.78 7.99 -3.71
N ILE A 118 -4.33 8.61 -2.63
CA ILE A 118 -5.06 8.76 -1.38
C ILE A 118 -5.13 10.25 -1.04
N GLN A 119 -6.35 10.76 -0.90
CA GLN A 119 -6.62 12.14 -0.55
C GLN A 119 -6.49 12.34 0.97
N LEU A 120 -5.63 13.27 1.39
CA LEU A 120 -5.28 13.49 2.80
C LEU A 120 -6.04 14.63 3.48
N SER A 121 -6.63 15.55 2.71
CA SER A 121 -7.46 16.65 3.25
C SER A 121 -8.54 17.13 2.26
N ASP A 122 -9.20 18.25 2.57
CA ASP A 122 -10.16 18.92 1.69
C ASP A 122 -9.51 19.60 0.48
N ALA A 123 -8.19 19.78 0.49
CA ALA A 123 -7.45 20.40 -0.61
C ALA A 123 -7.10 19.37 -1.70
N SER A 124 -7.54 19.58 -2.93
CA SER A 124 -7.36 18.63 -4.06
C SER A 124 -5.90 18.31 -4.42
N SER A 125 -4.93 19.08 -3.94
CA SER A 125 -3.49 18.84 -4.16
C SER A 125 -2.83 18.05 -3.04
N ASP A 126 -3.53 17.79 -1.94
CA ASP A 126 -2.97 17.13 -0.76
C ASP A 126 -3.22 15.62 -0.84
N THR A 127 -2.40 14.96 -1.66
CA THR A 127 -2.53 13.52 -1.95
C THR A 127 -1.23 12.77 -1.67
N MET A 128 -1.35 11.54 -1.17
CA MET A 128 -0.27 10.55 -1.12
C MET A 128 -0.50 9.52 -2.22
N THR A 129 0.56 9.09 -2.90
CA THR A 129 0.48 7.99 -3.87
C THR A 129 1.29 6.81 -3.37
N ILE A 130 0.65 5.65 -3.25
CA ILE A 130 1.34 4.37 -3.13
C ILE A 130 1.64 3.90 -4.54
N ALA A 131 2.92 3.94 -4.91
CA ALA A 131 3.36 3.51 -6.24
C ALA A 131 3.25 1.98 -6.38
N ALA A 132 2.73 1.53 -7.52
CA ALA A 132 2.80 0.12 -7.86
C ALA A 132 4.26 -0.29 -8.11
N ILE A 133 4.66 -1.40 -7.51
CA ILE A 133 5.99 -2.00 -7.66
C ILE A 133 5.86 -3.21 -8.58
N ASP A 134 6.87 -3.40 -9.43
CA ASP A 134 7.05 -4.67 -10.13
C ASP A 134 8.02 -5.52 -9.31
N THR A 135 7.61 -6.74 -8.99
CA THR A 135 8.47 -7.71 -8.28
C THR A 135 9.40 -8.47 -9.23
N LYS A 136 9.33 -8.20 -10.56
CA LYS A 136 10.21 -8.75 -11.59
C LYS A 136 11.42 -7.88 -11.90
#